data_AF-A0A8H6WE59-F1
#
_entry.id   AF-A0A8H6WE59-F1
#
_cell.length_a   1.000
_cell.length_b   1.000
_cell.length_c   1.000
_cell.angle_alpha   90.00
_cell.angle_beta   90.00
_cell.angle_gamma   90.00
#
_symmetry.space_group_name_H-M   'P 1'
#
loop_
_entity.id
_entity.type
_entity.pdbx_description
1 polymer ?
#
loop_
_entity_poly.entity_id
_entity_poly.type
_entity_poly.pdbx_seq_one_letter_code
_entity_poly.pdbx_strand_id
1 'polypeptide(L)'
;MSAPFSSPPGSRIASTLYSQEEQQQPYSPYTGTIQEEENLDTKPTQTVPPPRASRSLNFYRSISWILGFHERWSLLNCLIWGGAMVGFSLARSVTMNPSKLPGLLVPGEWFWFKAPLYKVNLLIHIYLTILGGIGAIFQFFPAIRRRYIALHRLNGYGVLFCLIVGNICGSIVGRRSFGGELNVQSAYYILGIMVVYSGLLGIYNVKRDTRRHRKWMLRMVVYFSVVVTARLIMLASAAIITDLKTYFSIWRCDEVLNLLTDAEALQRLYPQCLADGVNTAQVWVAVHASNNEGPLGEASALRAVTGMALWIATLMHMAGVECYIIMTEHANQVRLGFALEPLDLTEDNNKSSSY
;
A
#
# COMPACT_ATOMS: atom_id res chain seq x y z
N MET A 1 46.66 38.83 52.59
CA MET A 1 46.06 39.11 53.91
C MET A 1 44.61 38.65 53.87
N SER A 2 44.00 37.89 54.76
CA SER A 2 44.37 37.10 55.94
C SER A 2 43.09 36.30 56.23
N ALA A 3 43.17 34.99 56.43
CA ALA A 3 42.03 34.13 56.83
C ALA A 3 41.65 34.38 58.31
N PRO A 4 40.88 33.52 59.03
CA PRO A 4 39.82 32.56 58.67
C PRO A 4 38.59 32.70 59.62
N PHE A 5 37.54 31.87 59.44
CA PHE A 5 36.70 31.43 60.57
C PHE A 5 36.41 29.93 60.45
N SER A 6 36.67 29.22 61.55
CA SER A 6 36.54 27.78 61.78
C SER A 6 35.44 27.51 62.81
N SER A 7 34.89 26.27 62.79
CA SER A 7 34.36 25.43 63.90
C SER A 7 33.23 24.49 63.40
N PRO A 8 32.85 23.38 64.08
CA PRO A 8 33.60 22.14 64.35
C PRO A 8 32.73 20.86 64.06
N PRO A 9 33.12 19.62 64.44
CA PRO A 9 32.72 18.37 63.75
C PRO A 9 31.57 17.60 64.40
N GLY A 10 30.82 16.85 63.58
CA GLY A 10 29.81 15.87 64.00
C GLY A 10 30.21 14.44 63.63
N SER A 11 30.19 13.57 64.63
CA SER A 11 30.72 12.21 64.70
C SER A 11 30.25 11.22 63.63
N ARG A 12 31.18 10.49 63.01
CA ARG A 12 30.94 9.13 62.49
C ARG A 12 31.62 8.12 63.40
N ILE A 13 30.81 7.28 64.02
CA ILE A 13 31.25 6.04 64.65
C ILE A 13 31.46 5.03 63.51
N ALA A 14 32.66 4.46 63.45
CA ALA A 14 33.03 3.34 62.60
C ALA A 14 33.17 2.09 63.48
N SER A 15 32.56 0.98 63.07
CA SER A 15 33.03 -0.42 63.22
C SER A 15 31.95 -1.36 62.67
N THR A 16 32.12 -1.94 61.46
CA THR A 16 32.69 -3.29 61.18
C THR A 16 31.71 -4.43 61.59
N LEU A 17 31.22 -5.33 60.73
CA LEU A 17 31.91 -6.22 59.78
C LEU A 17 30.93 -7.00 58.87
N TYR A 18 31.53 -7.59 57.82
CA TYR A 18 31.14 -8.80 57.05
C TYR A 18 30.33 -8.67 55.74
N SER A 19 31.13 -8.60 54.66
CA SER A 19 31.08 -9.31 53.37
C SER A 19 29.95 -10.32 53.11
N GLN A 20 29.32 -10.23 51.92
CA GLN A 20 29.42 -11.24 50.85
C GLN A 20 28.75 -10.73 49.56
N GLU A 21 29.53 -10.70 48.47
CA GLU A 21 29.08 -10.50 47.08
C GLU A 21 28.45 -11.79 46.55
N GLU A 22 27.23 -11.70 46.02
CA GLU A 22 26.56 -12.81 45.35
C GLU A 22 26.83 -12.72 43.83
N GLN A 23 27.72 -13.58 43.33
CA GLN A 23 28.02 -13.72 41.90
C GLN A 23 26.89 -14.47 41.19
N GLN A 24 26.19 -13.78 40.30
CA GLN A 24 25.10 -14.34 39.49
C GLN A 24 25.67 -15.01 38.22
N GLN A 25 25.61 -16.35 38.15
CA GLN A 25 26.02 -17.13 36.96
C GLN A 25 24.89 -17.26 35.91
N PRO A 26 25.22 -17.28 34.60
CA PRO A 26 24.23 -17.38 33.53
C PRO A 26 23.75 -18.82 33.26
N TYR A 27 22.43 -18.98 33.11
CA TYR A 27 21.73 -20.23 32.80
C TYR A 27 21.91 -20.67 31.33
N SER A 28 22.34 -21.91 31.12
CA SER A 28 22.51 -22.59 29.83
C SER A 28 21.62 -23.84 29.75
N PRO A 29 20.71 -24.02 28.77
CA PRO A 29 19.67 -25.05 28.84
C PRO A 29 20.00 -26.36 28.10
N TYR A 30 21.26 -26.73 27.90
CA TYR A 30 21.61 -28.00 27.25
C TYR A 30 22.55 -28.85 28.10
N THR A 31 22.00 -29.58 29.07
CA THR A 31 22.65 -30.78 29.60
C THR A 31 21.58 -31.71 30.16
N GLY A 32 21.25 -32.75 29.39
CA GLY A 32 20.46 -33.88 29.88
C GLY A 32 21.37 -34.85 30.62
N THR A 33 20.88 -35.39 31.73
CA THR A 33 21.41 -36.62 32.33
C THR A 33 20.24 -37.41 32.89
N ILE A 34 20.23 -38.70 32.54
CA ILE A 34 19.24 -39.73 32.88
C ILE A 34 19.64 -40.36 34.23
N GLN A 35 18.66 -40.96 34.93
CA GLN A 35 18.67 -41.77 36.17
C GLN A 35 18.43 -40.95 37.46
N GLU A 36 17.56 -41.32 38.40
CA GLU A 36 16.86 -42.58 38.70
C GLU A 36 15.63 -42.29 39.61
N GLU A 37 14.77 -43.30 39.76
CA GLU A 37 13.41 -43.29 40.33
C GLU A 37 13.28 -42.93 41.83
N GLU A 38 12.16 -42.28 42.20
CA GLU A 38 11.39 -42.71 43.39
C GLU A 38 9.89 -42.33 43.27
N ASN A 39 9.04 -43.32 43.54
CA ASN A 39 7.58 -43.29 43.47
C ASN A 39 6.95 -42.36 44.52
N LEU A 40 5.97 -41.53 44.13
CA LEU A 40 4.79 -41.29 44.98
C LEU A 40 3.57 -40.78 44.17
N ASP A 41 2.53 -41.60 44.23
CA ASP A 41 1.09 -41.30 44.13
C ASP A 41 0.49 -40.75 42.81
N THR A 42 -0.20 -41.66 42.11
CA THR A 42 -0.89 -41.46 40.84
C THR A 42 -2.26 -40.85 41.07
N LYS A 43 -2.40 -39.54 40.84
CA LYS A 43 -3.69 -38.91 40.53
C LYS A 43 -3.83 -38.83 39.01
N PRO A 44 -4.90 -39.32 38.37
CA PRO A 44 -5.02 -39.23 36.92
C PRO A 44 -5.19 -37.76 36.54
N THR A 45 -4.10 -37.14 36.08
CA THR A 45 -4.14 -35.89 35.34
C THR A 45 -5.05 -36.12 34.14
N GLN A 46 -6.23 -35.50 34.16
CA GLN A 46 -7.06 -35.37 32.97
C GLN A 46 -6.19 -34.70 31.90
N THR A 47 -5.70 -35.51 30.96
CA THR A 47 -5.04 -35.04 29.76
C THR A 47 -6.10 -34.34 28.93
N VAL A 48 -6.19 -33.01 29.08
CA VAL A 48 -6.89 -32.18 28.11
C VAL A 48 -6.26 -32.53 26.76
N PRO A 49 -6.99 -33.13 25.81
CA PRO A 49 -6.42 -33.47 24.52
C PRO A 49 -5.89 -32.17 23.90
N PRO A 50 -4.68 -32.18 23.30
CA PRO A 50 -4.17 -30.98 22.65
C PRO A 50 -5.24 -30.49 21.66
N PRO A 51 -5.56 -29.18 21.65
CA PRO A 51 -6.64 -28.67 20.82
C PRO A 51 -6.42 -29.16 19.40
N ARG A 52 -7.40 -29.91 18.89
CA ARG A 52 -7.35 -30.58 17.58
C ARG A 52 -7.13 -29.51 16.53
N ALA A 53 -5.87 -29.26 16.16
CA ALA A 53 -5.53 -28.20 15.24
C ALA A 53 -6.28 -28.46 13.93
N SER A 54 -7.15 -27.54 13.54
CA SER A 54 -8.00 -27.71 12.36
C SER A 54 -7.10 -27.95 11.15
N ARG A 55 -7.55 -28.80 10.23
CA ARG A 55 -6.81 -29.16 9.00
C ARG A 55 -6.37 -27.91 8.21
N SER A 56 -7.19 -26.86 8.25
CA SER A 56 -6.91 -25.54 7.66
C SER A 56 -5.77 -24.79 8.37
N LEU A 57 -5.68 -24.84 9.71
CA LEU A 57 -4.60 -24.22 10.46
C LEU A 57 -3.25 -24.90 10.18
N ASN A 58 -3.24 -26.22 10.04
CA ASN A 58 -2.05 -26.98 9.67
C ASN A 58 -1.60 -26.66 8.23
N PHE A 59 -2.54 -26.57 7.29
CA PHE A 59 -2.26 -26.15 5.91
C PHE A 59 -1.71 -24.72 5.83
N TYR A 60 -2.34 -23.77 6.53
CA TYR A 60 -1.87 -22.39 6.63
C TYR A 60 -0.45 -22.31 7.18
N ARG A 61 -0.15 -23.04 8.26
CA ARG A 61 1.19 -23.10 8.86
C ARG A 61 2.22 -23.69 7.90
N SER A 62 1.88 -24.75 7.16
CA SER A 62 2.77 -25.32 6.13
C SER A 62 3.08 -24.34 5.01
N ILE A 63 2.06 -23.66 4.45
CA ILE A 63 2.27 -22.64 3.40
C ILE A 63 3.07 -21.45 3.94
N SER A 64 2.73 -20.97 5.13
CA SER A 64 3.43 -19.88 5.81
C SER A 64 4.91 -20.22 5.95
N TRP A 65 5.24 -21.44 6.36
CA TRP A 65 6.62 -21.90 6.50
C TRP A 65 7.35 -21.99 5.15
N ILE A 66 6.72 -22.55 4.10
CA ILE A 66 7.29 -22.66 2.75
C ILE A 66 7.60 -21.28 2.17
N LEU A 67 6.66 -20.34 2.28
CA LEU A 67 6.83 -18.96 1.81
C LEU A 67 7.75 -18.15 2.72
N GLY A 68 8.04 -18.64 3.92
CA GLY A 68 8.99 -18.06 4.86
C GLY A 68 8.40 -17.03 5.81
N PHE A 69 7.08 -16.97 5.92
CA PHE A 69 6.35 -16.20 6.92
C PHE A 69 6.35 -16.95 8.26
N HIS A 70 6.92 -16.33 9.30
CA HIS A 70 6.93 -16.89 10.66
C HIS A 70 5.80 -16.32 11.55
N GLU A 71 5.15 -15.25 11.10
CA GLU A 71 4.16 -14.52 11.88
C GLU A 71 2.74 -14.87 11.44
N ARG A 72 1.81 -15.02 12.40
CA ARG A 72 0.45 -15.52 12.19
C ARG A 72 -0.39 -14.69 11.21
N TRP A 73 -0.07 -13.42 11.03
CA TRP A 73 -0.86 -12.48 10.21
C TRP A 73 -0.14 -12.06 8.92
N SER A 74 1.17 -12.32 8.79
CA SER A 74 1.95 -11.86 7.64
C SER A 74 1.49 -12.52 6.33
N LEU A 75 1.23 -13.82 6.34
CA LEU A 75 0.71 -14.53 5.16
C LEU A 75 -0.71 -14.06 4.81
N LEU A 76 -1.56 -13.80 5.82
CA LEU A 76 -2.92 -13.31 5.58
C LEU A 76 -2.88 -11.91 4.93
N ASN A 77 -2.04 -11.01 5.42
CA ASN A 77 -1.85 -9.70 4.81
C ASN A 77 -1.33 -9.79 3.37
N CYS A 78 -0.40 -10.71 3.10
CA CYS A 78 0.10 -10.96 1.75
C CYS A 78 -1.01 -11.46 0.82
N LEU A 79 -1.88 -12.36 1.30
CA LEU A 79 -3.01 -12.87 0.52
C LEU A 79 -4.09 -11.80 0.28
N ILE A 80 -4.44 -11.01 1.29
CA ILE A 80 -5.47 -9.97 1.15
C ILE A 80 -4.97 -8.86 0.23
N TRP A 81 -3.86 -8.20 0.58
CA TRP A 81 -3.39 -7.02 -0.14
C TRP A 81 -2.62 -7.37 -1.41
N GLY A 82 -1.72 -8.35 -1.34
CA GLY A 82 -1.00 -8.85 -2.51
C GLY A 82 -1.92 -9.58 -3.48
N GLY A 83 -2.85 -10.40 -2.97
CA GLY A 83 -3.86 -11.05 -3.79
C GLY A 83 -4.85 -10.07 -4.42
N ALA A 84 -5.28 -9.02 -3.71
CA ALA A 84 -6.11 -7.97 -4.30
C ALA A 84 -5.39 -7.25 -5.45
N MET A 85 -4.10 -6.93 -5.30
CA MET A 85 -3.30 -6.33 -6.38
C MET A 85 -3.20 -7.26 -7.59
N VAL A 86 -2.80 -8.52 -7.39
CA VAL A 86 -2.70 -9.51 -8.48
C VAL A 86 -4.05 -9.73 -9.14
N GLY A 87 -5.11 -9.90 -8.36
CA GLY A 87 -6.47 -10.08 -8.86
C GLY A 87 -6.93 -8.90 -9.69
N PHE A 88 -6.65 -7.66 -9.25
CA PHE A 88 -6.94 -6.46 -10.02
C PHE A 88 -6.13 -6.42 -11.34
N SER A 89 -4.82 -6.69 -11.29
CA SER A 89 -3.98 -6.73 -12.49
C SER A 89 -4.45 -7.79 -13.49
N LEU A 90 -4.83 -8.97 -13.03
CA LEU A 90 -5.38 -10.04 -13.87
C LEU A 90 -6.74 -9.66 -14.45
N ALA A 91 -7.66 -9.11 -13.65
CA ALA A 91 -8.94 -8.62 -14.13
C ALA A 91 -8.80 -7.53 -15.20
N ARG A 92 -7.75 -6.70 -15.13
CA ARG A 92 -7.46 -5.66 -16.12
C ARG A 92 -6.60 -6.13 -17.30
N SER A 93 -6.05 -7.35 -17.29
CA SER A 93 -5.26 -7.91 -18.41
C SER A 93 -5.99 -7.87 -19.77
N VAL A 94 -7.32 -7.93 -19.76
CA VAL A 94 -8.15 -7.80 -20.96
C VAL A 94 -7.96 -6.46 -21.70
N THR A 95 -7.55 -5.40 -20.99
CA THR A 95 -7.27 -4.08 -21.59
C THR A 95 -5.94 -4.00 -22.31
N MET A 96 -5.10 -5.04 -22.21
CA MET A 96 -3.85 -5.11 -22.97
C MET A 96 -4.12 -5.35 -24.47
N ASN A 97 -5.29 -5.87 -24.84
CA ASN A 97 -5.66 -6.02 -26.25
C ASN A 97 -6.12 -4.67 -26.83
N PRO A 98 -5.38 -4.03 -27.77
CA PRO A 98 -5.72 -2.71 -28.29
C PRO A 98 -7.06 -2.65 -29.02
N SER A 99 -7.53 -3.77 -29.57
CA SER A 99 -8.82 -3.84 -30.28
C SER A 99 -10.01 -3.81 -29.31
N LYS A 100 -9.84 -4.36 -28.11
CA LYS A 100 -10.90 -4.37 -27.07
C LYS A 100 -10.87 -3.14 -26.18
N LEU A 101 -9.72 -2.47 -26.08
CA LEU A 101 -9.52 -1.32 -25.21
C LEU A 101 -10.62 -0.24 -25.30
N PRO A 102 -11.06 0.21 -26.49
CA PRO A 102 -12.07 1.28 -26.57
C PRO A 102 -13.39 0.95 -25.88
N GLY A 103 -13.81 -0.32 -25.91
CA GLY A 103 -15.06 -0.78 -25.28
C GLY A 103 -14.94 -1.13 -23.79
N LEU A 104 -13.72 -1.11 -23.23
CA LEU A 104 -13.45 -1.42 -21.82
C LEU A 104 -13.13 -0.18 -20.97
N LEU A 105 -13.07 0.99 -21.62
CA LEU A 105 -12.91 2.29 -20.99
C LEU A 105 -14.28 2.86 -20.60
N VAL A 106 -14.28 3.90 -19.76
CA VAL A 106 -15.53 4.61 -19.47
C VAL A 106 -16.06 5.23 -20.76
N PRO A 107 -17.38 5.17 -21.04
CA PRO A 107 -17.92 5.73 -22.26
C PRO A 107 -17.49 7.20 -22.45
N GLY A 108 -17.07 7.54 -23.67
CA GLY A 108 -16.55 8.86 -23.99
C GLY A 108 -15.04 9.07 -23.78
N GLU A 109 -14.33 8.28 -22.96
CA GLU A 109 -12.88 8.47 -22.76
C GLU A 109 -12.07 8.26 -24.05
N TRP A 110 -12.53 7.34 -24.91
CA TRP A 110 -11.86 7.06 -26.18
C TRP A 110 -11.82 8.27 -27.13
N PHE A 111 -12.73 9.24 -26.95
CA PHE A 111 -12.71 10.51 -27.68
C PHE A 111 -11.35 11.21 -27.59
N TRP A 112 -10.75 11.24 -26.40
CA TRP A 112 -9.41 11.80 -26.17
C TRP A 112 -8.31 10.77 -26.41
N PHE A 113 -8.51 9.53 -25.96
CA PHE A 113 -7.45 8.52 -25.95
C PHE A 113 -7.11 7.94 -27.32
N LYS A 114 -7.93 8.21 -28.35
CA LYS A 114 -7.58 7.89 -29.74
C LYS A 114 -6.40 8.71 -30.29
N ALA A 115 -6.12 9.89 -29.74
CA ALA A 115 -5.03 10.73 -30.21
C ALA A 115 -3.66 10.09 -29.90
N PRO A 116 -2.63 10.23 -30.78
CA PRO A 116 -1.38 9.47 -30.69
C PRO A 116 -0.67 9.56 -29.33
N LEU A 117 -0.57 10.77 -28.78
CA LEU A 117 0.07 11.01 -27.48
C LEU A 117 -0.57 10.19 -26.36
N TYR A 118 -1.90 10.25 -26.24
CA TYR A 118 -2.63 9.55 -25.18
C TYR A 118 -2.68 8.05 -25.44
N LYS A 119 -2.88 7.63 -26.70
CA LYS A 119 -2.96 6.22 -27.08
C LYS A 119 -1.69 5.45 -26.69
N VAL A 120 -0.52 5.98 -27.06
CA VAL A 120 0.77 5.34 -26.76
C VAL A 120 1.02 5.29 -25.25
N ASN A 121 0.81 6.41 -24.55
CA ASN A 121 1.02 6.45 -23.11
C ASN A 121 0.03 5.56 -22.34
N LEU A 122 -1.22 5.47 -22.78
CA LEU A 122 -2.21 4.57 -22.18
C LEU A 122 -1.81 3.10 -22.34
N LEU A 123 -1.33 2.70 -23.52
CA LEU A 123 -0.85 1.33 -23.73
C LEU A 123 0.38 1.03 -22.86
N ILE A 124 1.39 1.90 -22.85
CA ILE A 124 2.58 1.71 -22.01
C ILE A 124 2.16 1.62 -20.53
N HIS A 125 1.28 2.52 -20.07
CA HIS A 125 0.75 2.50 -18.72
C HIS A 125 0.10 1.15 -18.40
N ILE A 126 -0.85 0.68 -19.21
CA ILE A 126 -1.57 -0.59 -19.00
C ILE A 126 -0.60 -1.77 -18.92
N TYR A 127 0.28 -1.92 -19.90
CA TYR A 127 1.20 -3.06 -19.95
C TYR A 127 2.14 -3.07 -18.73
N LEU A 128 2.80 -1.94 -18.46
CA LEU A 128 3.80 -1.89 -17.39
C LEU A 128 3.17 -1.98 -16.01
N THR A 129 2.00 -1.37 -15.78
CA THR A 129 1.34 -1.45 -14.47
C THR A 129 0.79 -2.84 -14.16
N ILE A 130 0.31 -3.58 -15.17
CA ILE A 130 -0.14 -4.96 -14.98
C ILE A 130 1.04 -5.88 -14.69
N LEU A 131 2.11 -5.81 -15.50
CA LEU A 131 3.31 -6.61 -15.28
C LEU A 131 3.99 -6.28 -13.95
N GLY A 132 4.12 -4.99 -13.62
CA GLY A 132 4.70 -4.53 -12.36
C GLY A 132 3.84 -4.90 -11.15
N GLY A 133 2.51 -4.79 -11.25
CA GLY A 133 1.57 -5.16 -10.18
C GLY A 133 1.63 -6.66 -9.85
N ILE A 134 1.69 -7.52 -10.88
CA ILE A 134 1.89 -8.96 -10.69
C ILE A 134 3.29 -9.23 -10.11
N GLY A 135 4.33 -8.61 -10.66
CA GLY A 135 5.71 -8.78 -10.20
C GLY A 135 5.95 -8.35 -8.74
N ALA A 136 5.17 -7.38 -8.25
CA ALA A 136 5.30 -6.84 -6.90
C ALA A 136 5.04 -7.88 -5.80
N ILE A 137 4.16 -8.86 -6.00
CA ILE A 137 3.86 -9.86 -4.95
C ILE A 137 5.09 -10.68 -4.57
N PHE A 138 5.94 -11.01 -5.56
CA PHE A 138 7.16 -11.78 -5.33
C PHE A 138 8.20 -11.02 -4.52
N GLN A 139 8.13 -9.68 -4.45
CA GLN A 139 9.00 -8.87 -3.60
C GLN A 139 8.72 -9.07 -2.12
N PHE A 140 7.50 -9.48 -1.76
CA PHE A 140 7.08 -9.66 -0.37
C PHE A 140 7.32 -11.07 0.16
N PHE A 141 7.75 -12.03 -0.66
CA PHE A 141 8.03 -13.40 -0.22
C PHE A 141 9.37 -13.50 0.53
N PRO A 142 9.37 -13.76 1.85
CA PRO A 142 10.60 -13.83 2.62
C PRO A 142 11.54 -14.96 2.16
N ALA A 143 10.98 -16.08 1.67
CA ALA A 143 11.77 -17.19 1.13
C ALA A 143 12.65 -16.76 -0.06
N ILE A 144 12.12 -15.97 -0.99
CA ILE A 144 12.87 -15.47 -2.15
C ILE A 144 14.02 -14.57 -1.68
N ARG A 145 13.73 -13.64 -0.77
CA ARG A 145 14.76 -12.73 -0.23
C ARG A 145 15.89 -13.48 0.50
N ARG A 146 15.57 -14.52 1.28
CA ARG A 146 16.56 -15.26 2.09
C ARG A 146 17.36 -16.28 1.28
N ARG A 147 16.74 -16.96 0.32
CA ARG A 147 17.36 -18.07 -0.43
C ARG A 147 17.85 -17.67 -1.82
N TYR A 148 17.21 -16.68 -2.45
CA TYR A 148 17.43 -16.30 -3.84
C TYR A 148 17.54 -14.77 -4.00
N ILE A 149 18.51 -14.16 -3.32
CA ILE A 149 18.68 -12.71 -3.29
C ILE A 149 18.88 -12.08 -4.68
N ALA A 150 19.56 -12.78 -5.59
CA ALA A 150 19.75 -12.31 -6.97
C ALA A 150 18.41 -12.18 -7.72
N LEU A 151 17.51 -13.16 -7.56
CA LEU A 151 16.16 -13.12 -8.14
C LEU A 151 15.32 -12.00 -7.52
N HIS A 152 15.40 -11.79 -6.20
CA HIS A 152 14.72 -10.68 -5.53
C HIS A 152 15.15 -9.33 -6.12
N ARG A 153 16.46 -9.12 -6.31
CA ARG A 153 17.02 -7.88 -6.87
C ARG A 153 16.62 -7.69 -8.33
N LEU A 154 16.76 -8.72 -9.18
CA LEU A 154 16.42 -8.62 -10.61
C LEU A 154 14.92 -8.32 -10.80
N ASN A 155 14.05 -9.06 -10.11
CA ASN A 155 12.62 -8.78 -10.12
C ASN A 155 12.33 -7.39 -9.55
N GLY A 156 13.06 -6.96 -8.53
CA GLY A 156 12.85 -5.66 -7.88
C GLY A 156 13.13 -4.49 -8.83
N TYR A 157 14.24 -4.55 -9.57
CA TYR A 157 14.54 -3.57 -10.60
C TYR A 157 13.53 -3.59 -11.76
N GLY A 158 13.09 -4.77 -12.18
CA GLY A 158 12.03 -4.92 -13.19
C GLY A 158 10.72 -4.27 -12.76
N VAL A 159 10.27 -4.55 -11.52
CA VAL A 159 9.06 -3.96 -10.93
C VAL A 159 9.21 -2.44 -10.81
N LEU A 160 10.34 -1.94 -10.31
CA LEU A 160 10.60 -0.50 -10.20
C LEU A 160 10.54 0.19 -11.56
N PHE A 161 11.17 -0.37 -12.59
CA PHE A 161 11.10 0.16 -13.95
C PHE A 161 9.66 0.21 -14.46
N CYS A 162 8.93 -0.91 -14.34
CA CYS A 162 7.55 -1.02 -14.80
C CYS A 162 6.65 0.01 -14.09
N LEU A 163 6.73 0.09 -12.77
CA LEU A 163 5.85 0.97 -11.99
C LEU A 163 6.21 2.45 -12.16
N ILE A 164 7.49 2.82 -12.22
CA ILE A 164 7.89 4.22 -12.41
C ILE A 164 7.49 4.71 -13.81
N VAL A 165 7.90 4.00 -14.87
CA VAL A 165 7.58 4.40 -16.24
C VAL A 165 6.07 4.33 -16.49
N GLY A 166 5.41 3.27 -16.00
CA GLY A 166 3.96 3.13 -16.07
C GLY A 166 3.22 4.29 -15.40
N ASN A 167 3.68 4.77 -14.24
CA ASN A 167 3.05 5.92 -13.55
C ASN A 167 3.29 7.26 -14.28
N ILE A 168 4.47 7.45 -14.88
CA ILE A 168 4.74 8.65 -15.70
C ILE A 168 3.80 8.69 -16.91
N CYS A 169 3.69 7.58 -17.65
CA CYS A 169 2.75 7.47 -18.78
C CYS A 169 1.29 7.62 -18.33
N GLY A 170 0.93 7.03 -17.19
CA GLY A 170 -0.40 7.18 -16.58
C GLY A 170 -0.73 8.63 -16.22
N SER A 171 0.26 9.38 -15.73
CA SER A 171 0.11 10.80 -15.40
C SER A 171 -0.16 11.64 -16.65
N ILE A 172 0.52 11.37 -17.78
CA ILE A 172 0.25 12.04 -19.06
C ILE A 172 -1.20 11.81 -19.51
N VAL A 173 -1.70 10.58 -19.37
CA VAL A 173 -3.10 10.23 -19.67
C VAL A 173 -4.07 10.89 -18.69
N GLY A 174 -3.69 10.99 -17.42
CA GLY A 174 -4.45 11.60 -16.32
C GLY A 174 -4.96 13.01 -16.61
N ARG A 175 -4.31 13.75 -17.53
CA ARG A 175 -4.78 15.06 -18.00
C ARG A 175 -6.20 15.04 -18.58
N ARG A 176 -6.63 13.92 -19.15
CA ARG A 176 -7.94 13.77 -19.82
C ARG A 176 -8.81 12.64 -19.24
N SER A 177 -8.28 11.84 -18.32
CA SER A 177 -9.06 10.81 -17.63
C SER A 177 -10.27 11.40 -16.94
N PHE A 178 -11.44 10.77 -17.09
CA PHE A 178 -12.69 11.21 -16.47
C PHE A 178 -12.98 12.71 -16.69
N GLY A 179 -12.94 13.18 -17.94
CA GLY A 179 -13.21 14.58 -18.29
C GLY A 179 -12.06 15.56 -18.05
N GLY A 180 -11.01 15.14 -17.33
CA GLY A 180 -9.86 15.98 -17.06
C GLY A 180 -10.16 17.14 -16.09
N GLU A 181 -11.08 16.95 -15.16
CA GLU A 181 -11.34 17.93 -14.10
C GLU A 181 -10.10 18.09 -13.18
N LEU A 182 -9.93 19.28 -12.60
CA LEU A 182 -8.75 19.60 -11.78
C LEU A 182 -8.65 18.75 -10.51
N ASN A 183 -9.78 18.35 -9.92
CA ASN A 183 -9.85 17.43 -8.79
C ASN A 183 -9.27 16.03 -9.12
N VAL A 184 -9.58 15.49 -10.31
CA VAL A 184 -9.09 14.21 -10.81
C VAL A 184 -7.61 14.32 -11.17
N GLN A 185 -7.25 15.37 -11.91
CA GLN A 185 -5.86 15.61 -12.32
C GLN A 185 -4.94 15.75 -11.10
N SER A 186 -5.32 16.57 -10.12
CA SER A 186 -4.52 16.76 -8.90
C SER A 186 -4.31 15.45 -8.14
N ALA A 187 -5.36 14.63 -8.00
CA ALA A 187 -5.25 13.32 -7.36
C ALA A 187 -4.28 12.38 -8.10
N TYR A 188 -4.40 12.27 -9.43
CA TYR A 188 -3.50 11.43 -10.23
C TYR A 188 -2.06 11.91 -10.20
N TYR A 189 -1.81 13.21 -10.32
CA TYR A 189 -0.44 13.75 -10.31
C TYR A 189 0.22 13.57 -8.94
N ILE A 190 -0.51 13.82 -7.86
CA ILE A 190 0.03 13.60 -6.51
C ILE A 190 0.31 12.11 -6.29
N LEU A 191 -0.60 11.23 -6.70
CA LEU A 191 -0.37 9.79 -6.61
C LEU A 191 0.86 9.35 -7.42
N GLY A 192 1.01 9.85 -8.65
CA GLY A 192 2.16 9.59 -9.50
C GLY A 192 3.47 10.06 -8.85
N ILE A 193 3.49 11.28 -8.29
CA ILE A 193 4.64 11.82 -7.55
C ILE A 193 4.95 10.94 -6.34
N MET A 194 3.97 10.57 -5.53
CA MET A 194 4.16 9.74 -4.33
C MET A 194 4.77 8.37 -4.67
N VAL A 195 4.28 7.72 -5.73
CA VAL A 195 4.81 6.42 -6.19
C VAL A 195 6.23 6.56 -6.73
N VAL A 196 6.48 7.52 -7.63
CA VAL A 196 7.80 7.73 -8.22
C VAL A 196 8.83 8.13 -7.17
N TYR A 197 8.49 9.09 -6.30
CA TYR A 197 9.34 9.55 -5.22
C TYR A 197 9.73 8.41 -4.26
N SER A 198 8.74 7.60 -3.85
CA SER A 198 8.99 6.43 -3.00
C SER A 198 9.87 5.39 -3.69
N GLY A 199 9.67 5.18 -4.99
CA GLY A 199 10.51 4.32 -5.83
C GLY A 199 11.97 4.78 -5.87
N LEU A 200 12.19 6.07 -6.16
CA LEU A 200 13.53 6.68 -6.22
C LEU A 200 14.25 6.62 -4.87
N LEU A 201 13.57 6.91 -3.76
CA LEU A 201 14.17 6.77 -2.43
C LEU A 201 14.44 5.32 -2.05
N GLY A 202 13.62 4.37 -2.50
CA GLY A 202 13.93 2.96 -2.37
C GLY A 202 15.21 2.57 -3.10
N ILE A 203 15.37 3.00 -4.36
CA ILE A 203 16.61 2.77 -5.14
C ILE A 203 17.81 3.42 -4.45
N TYR A 204 17.67 4.66 -3.99
CA TYR A 204 18.73 5.39 -3.30
C TYR A 204 19.20 4.65 -2.03
N ASN A 205 18.28 4.06 -1.27
CA ASN A 205 18.59 3.39 -0.01
C ASN A 205 18.97 1.90 -0.17
N VAL A 206 18.79 1.28 -1.35
CA VAL A 206 18.96 -0.18 -1.53
C VAL A 206 20.34 -0.71 -1.13
N LYS A 207 21.40 0.10 -1.32
CA LYS A 207 22.78 -0.21 -0.93
C LYS A 207 23.24 0.51 0.34
N ARG A 208 22.48 1.51 0.82
CA ARG A 208 22.88 2.38 1.94
C ARG A 208 22.25 1.94 3.25
N ASP A 209 20.94 1.80 3.25
CA ASP A 209 20.15 1.44 4.41
C ASP A 209 18.97 0.58 3.96
N THR A 210 19.11 -0.72 4.14
CA THR A 210 18.10 -1.69 3.72
C THR A 210 16.79 -1.55 4.51
N ARG A 211 16.81 -0.93 5.70
CA ARG A 211 15.60 -0.64 6.49
C ARG A 211 14.82 0.51 5.88
N ARG A 212 15.50 1.61 5.54
CA ARG A 212 14.88 2.73 4.81
C ARG A 212 14.37 2.27 3.45
N HIS A 213 15.16 1.47 2.73
CA HIS A 213 14.72 0.85 1.48
C HIS A 213 13.39 0.10 1.66
N ARG A 214 13.27 -0.79 2.65
CA ARG A 214 12.03 -1.51 2.94
C ARG A 214 10.87 -0.55 3.20
N LYS A 215 11.05 0.47 4.05
CA LYS A 215 9.99 1.44 4.38
C LYS A 215 9.51 2.18 3.12
N TRP A 216 10.43 2.61 2.25
CA TRP A 216 10.08 3.28 0.99
C TRP A 216 9.42 2.35 -0.04
N MET A 217 9.84 1.08 -0.14
CA MET A 217 9.19 0.11 -1.03
C MET A 217 7.77 -0.25 -0.56
N LEU A 218 7.53 -0.32 0.74
CA LEU A 218 6.18 -0.49 1.29
C LEU A 218 5.28 0.68 0.90
N ARG A 219 5.73 1.92 1.10
CA ARG A 219 5.01 3.13 0.66
C ARG A 219 4.68 3.08 -0.83
N MET A 220 5.68 2.77 -1.65
CA MET A 220 5.50 2.71 -3.11
C MET A 220 4.37 1.73 -3.51
N VAL A 221 4.37 0.51 -2.97
CA VAL A 221 3.37 -0.51 -3.33
C VAL A 221 1.99 -0.13 -2.79
N VAL A 222 1.91 0.40 -1.58
CA VAL A 222 0.63 0.83 -0.98
C VAL A 222 0.05 2.04 -1.71
N TYR A 223 0.88 3.00 -2.11
CA TYR A 223 0.42 4.11 -2.96
C TYR A 223 -0.03 3.60 -4.33
N PHE A 224 0.70 2.66 -4.92
CA PHE A 224 0.29 2.05 -6.17
C PHE A 224 -1.07 1.31 -6.06
N SER A 225 -1.41 0.75 -4.89
CA SER A 225 -2.70 0.08 -4.67
C SER A 225 -3.89 1.01 -4.44
N VAL A 226 -3.69 2.33 -4.31
CA VAL A 226 -4.77 3.32 -4.15
C VAL A 226 -5.83 3.18 -5.23
N VAL A 227 -5.43 2.90 -6.48
CA VAL A 227 -6.36 2.77 -7.60
C VAL A 227 -7.35 1.62 -7.44
N VAL A 228 -6.98 0.55 -6.73
CA VAL A 228 -7.88 -0.59 -6.47
C VAL A 228 -9.01 -0.14 -5.54
N THR A 229 -8.66 0.50 -4.43
CA THR A 229 -9.63 1.00 -3.46
C THR A 229 -10.46 2.15 -4.02
N ALA A 230 -9.83 3.06 -4.78
CA ALA A 230 -10.53 4.16 -5.43
C ALA A 230 -11.64 3.66 -6.37
N ARG A 231 -11.45 2.52 -7.05
CA ARG A 231 -12.51 1.93 -7.90
C ARG A 231 -13.71 1.44 -7.10
N LEU A 232 -13.50 0.84 -5.94
CA LEU A 232 -14.59 0.41 -5.06
C LEU A 232 -15.38 1.61 -4.55
N ILE A 233 -14.68 2.67 -4.11
CA ILE A 233 -15.31 3.91 -3.66
C ILE A 233 -16.07 4.57 -4.82
N MET A 234 -15.46 4.66 -6.00
CA MET A 234 -16.07 5.23 -7.21
C MET A 234 -17.37 4.53 -7.59
N LEU A 235 -17.40 3.18 -7.59
CA LEU A 235 -18.61 2.41 -7.90
C LEU A 235 -19.71 2.64 -6.86
N ALA A 236 -19.37 2.65 -5.56
CA ALA A 236 -20.32 2.93 -4.49
C ALA A 236 -20.87 4.37 -4.59
N SER A 237 -19.99 5.35 -4.77
CA SER A 237 -20.37 6.75 -4.90
C SER A 237 -21.23 7.01 -6.14
N ALA A 238 -20.92 6.40 -7.28
CA ALA A 238 -21.73 6.51 -8.50
C ALA A 238 -23.16 5.99 -8.27
N ALA A 239 -23.32 4.86 -7.56
CA ALA A 239 -24.64 4.34 -7.20
C ALA A 239 -25.40 5.28 -6.26
N ILE A 240 -24.72 5.88 -5.27
CA ILE A 240 -25.33 6.84 -4.33
C ILE A 240 -25.82 8.08 -5.06
N ILE A 241 -24.98 8.73 -5.89
CA ILE A 241 -25.39 9.96 -6.58
C ILE A 241 -26.49 9.72 -7.61
N THR A 242 -26.56 8.50 -8.18
CA THR A 242 -27.65 8.09 -9.08
C THR A 242 -29.00 8.10 -8.37
N ASP A 243 -29.04 7.69 -7.10
CA ASP A 243 -30.26 7.72 -6.28
C ASP A 243 -30.63 9.15 -5.86
N LEU A 244 -29.63 9.99 -5.57
CA LEU A 244 -29.83 11.39 -5.17
C LEU A 244 -30.34 12.29 -6.31
N LYS A 245 -30.01 11.99 -7.57
CA LYS A 245 -30.49 12.69 -8.79
C LYS A 245 -30.21 14.20 -8.85
N THR A 246 -29.23 14.66 -8.08
CA THR A 246 -28.90 16.09 -7.92
C THR A 246 -27.52 16.44 -8.45
N TYR A 247 -26.75 15.45 -8.89
CA TYR A 247 -25.37 15.62 -9.32
C TYR A 247 -25.26 15.73 -10.84
N PHE A 248 -24.35 16.58 -11.29
CA PHE A 248 -24.04 16.81 -12.70
C PHE A 248 -22.53 16.84 -12.87
N SER A 249 -22.05 16.48 -14.06
CA SER A 249 -20.67 16.74 -14.47
C SER A 249 -20.64 17.60 -15.73
N ILE A 250 -19.50 18.26 -15.97
CA ILE A 250 -19.34 19.19 -17.08
C ILE A 250 -18.76 18.45 -18.30
N TRP A 251 -19.37 18.67 -19.46
CA TRP A 251 -18.99 18.03 -20.73
C TRP A 251 -18.89 19.04 -21.86
N ARG A 252 -18.04 18.78 -22.84
CA ARG A 252 -18.04 19.55 -24.09
C ARG A 252 -19.12 19.05 -25.02
N CYS A 253 -19.67 19.94 -25.84
CA CYS A 253 -20.66 19.54 -26.84
C CYS A 253 -20.13 18.48 -27.82
N ASP A 254 -18.87 18.57 -28.25
CA ASP A 254 -18.29 17.54 -29.13
C ASP A 254 -18.11 16.16 -28.47
N GLU A 255 -17.87 16.11 -27.15
CA GLU A 255 -17.88 14.85 -26.40
C GLU A 255 -19.30 14.26 -26.33
N VAL A 256 -20.30 15.10 -26.07
CA VAL A 256 -21.72 14.69 -26.03
C VAL A 256 -22.17 14.18 -27.39
N LEU A 257 -21.87 14.90 -28.47
CA LEU A 257 -22.20 14.51 -29.85
C LEU A 257 -21.51 13.20 -30.28
N ASN A 258 -20.30 12.94 -29.78
CA ASN A 258 -19.58 11.71 -30.05
C ASN A 258 -20.20 10.50 -29.31
N LEU A 259 -20.87 10.72 -28.18
CA LEU A 259 -21.37 9.64 -27.32
C LEU A 259 -22.88 9.41 -27.47
N LEU A 260 -23.68 10.47 -27.60
CA LEU A 260 -25.12 10.44 -27.80
C LEU A 260 -25.43 10.60 -29.30
N THR A 261 -25.66 9.48 -29.98
CA THR A 261 -25.90 9.45 -31.43
C THR A 261 -27.38 9.61 -31.81
N ASP A 262 -28.29 9.60 -30.84
CA ASP A 262 -29.71 9.80 -31.07
C ASP A 262 -30.02 11.30 -31.26
N ALA A 263 -30.43 11.66 -32.47
CA ALA A 263 -30.70 13.04 -32.86
C ALA A 263 -31.88 13.66 -32.08
N GLU A 264 -32.93 12.90 -31.78
CA GLU A 264 -34.10 13.41 -31.05
C GLU A 264 -33.74 13.67 -29.59
N ALA A 265 -33.07 12.71 -28.95
CA ALA A 265 -32.58 12.87 -27.58
C ALA A 265 -31.60 14.05 -27.46
N LEU A 266 -30.71 14.20 -28.43
CA LEU A 266 -29.74 15.29 -28.47
C LEU A 266 -30.41 16.67 -28.62
N GLN A 267 -31.38 16.80 -29.52
CA GLN A 267 -32.14 18.05 -29.71
C GLN A 267 -32.96 18.41 -28.47
N ARG A 268 -33.54 17.41 -27.79
CA ARG A 268 -34.34 17.61 -26.58
C ARG A 268 -33.49 17.97 -25.35
N LEU A 269 -32.35 17.31 -25.17
CA LEU A 269 -31.53 17.43 -23.96
C LEU A 269 -30.43 18.48 -24.07
N TYR A 270 -29.86 18.66 -25.26
CA TYR A 270 -28.71 19.53 -25.50
C TYR A 270 -28.87 20.41 -26.77
N PRO A 271 -29.97 21.18 -26.91
CA PRO A 271 -30.19 22.02 -28.09
C PRO A 271 -29.06 23.03 -28.34
N GLN A 272 -28.39 23.49 -27.29
CA GLN A 272 -27.23 24.39 -27.36
C GLN A 272 -26.02 23.78 -28.10
N CYS A 273 -25.91 22.45 -28.18
CA CYS A 273 -24.85 21.79 -28.93
C CYS A 273 -25.14 21.68 -30.43
N LEU A 274 -26.38 21.97 -30.84
CA LEU A 274 -26.85 21.90 -32.23
C LEU A 274 -27.13 23.28 -32.84
N ALA A 275 -26.95 24.36 -32.09
CA ALA A 275 -27.21 25.71 -32.56
C ALA A 275 -26.35 26.06 -33.79
N ASP A 276 -26.93 26.78 -34.76
CA ASP A 276 -26.22 27.16 -35.98
C ASP A 276 -24.97 28.00 -35.67
N GLY A 277 -23.84 27.62 -36.28
CA GLY A 277 -22.55 28.29 -36.10
C GLY A 277 -21.85 28.02 -34.77
N VAL A 278 -22.35 27.10 -33.93
CA VAL A 278 -21.72 26.79 -32.64
C VAL A 278 -20.39 26.05 -32.81
N ASN A 279 -19.35 26.51 -32.12
CA ASN A 279 -18.11 25.76 -31.99
C ASN A 279 -18.26 24.74 -30.85
N THR A 280 -18.62 23.51 -31.20
CA THR A 280 -18.88 22.40 -30.25
C THR A 280 -17.67 22.05 -29.38
N ALA A 281 -16.46 22.45 -29.79
CA ALA A 281 -15.23 22.27 -29.02
C ALA A 281 -15.03 23.30 -27.90
N GLN A 282 -15.80 24.39 -27.89
CA GLN A 282 -15.70 25.49 -26.94
C GLN A 282 -16.94 25.66 -26.06
N VAL A 283 -18.04 25.01 -26.43
CA VAL A 283 -19.28 25.03 -25.64
C VAL A 283 -19.30 23.86 -24.67
N TRP A 284 -19.68 24.18 -23.43
CA TRP A 284 -19.77 23.24 -22.33
C TRP A 284 -21.20 23.15 -21.82
N VAL A 285 -21.60 21.95 -21.43
CA VAL A 285 -22.94 21.63 -20.95
C VAL A 285 -22.86 20.77 -19.71
N ALA A 286 -23.85 20.92 -18.83
CA ALA A 286 -24.00 20.03 -17.68
C ALA A 286 -24.73 18.75 -18.11
N VAL A 287 -24.20 17.60 -17.73
CA VAL A 287 -24.79 16.28 -17.98
C VAL A 287 -25.13 15.67 -16.63
N HIS A 288 -26.37 15.20 -16.47
CA HIS A 288 -26.81 14.57 -15.23
C HIS A 288 -26.00 13.29 -14.95
N ALA A 289 -25.64 13.10 -13.69
CA ALA A 289 -24.70 12.08 -13.25
C ALA A 289 -25.47 10.86 -12.71
N SER A 290 -25.86 9.94 -13.60
CA SER A 290 -26.77 8.83 -13.29
C SER A 290 -26.44 7.57 -14.09
N ASN A 291 -26.24 6.45 -13.40
CA ASN A 291 -26.02 5.14 -14.03
C ASN A 291 -27.27 4.61 -14.76
N ASN A 292 -28.43 5.24 -14.58
CA ASN A 292 -29.70 4.81 -15.18
C ASN A 292 -30.03 5.54 -16.49
N GLU A 293 -29.15 6.43 -16.96
CA GLU A 293 -29.39 7.33 -18.11
C GLU A 293 -28.50 7.00 -19.32
N GLY A 294 -28.25 5.71 -19.53
CA GLY A 294 -27.44 5.20 -20.62
C GLY A 294 -25.95 5.58 -20.52
N PRO A 295 -25.18 5.41 -21.61
CA PRO A 295 -23.72 5.57 -21.57
C PRO A 295 -23.25 6.98 -21.20
N LEU A 296 -24.00 8.02 -21.60
CA LEU A 296 -23.68 9.41 -21.28
C LEU A 296 -23.89 9.70 -19.78
N GLY A 297 -25.00 9.24 -19.20
CA GLY A 297 -25.28 9.37 -17.77
C GLY A 297 -24.29 8.58 -16.91
N GLU A 298 -23.99 7.33 -17.28
CA GLU A 298 -23.04 6.48 -16.56
C GLU A 298 -21.64 7.09 -16.57
N ALA A 299 -21.17 7.56 -17.74
CA ALA A 299 -19.89 8.24 -17.83
C ALA A 299 -19.87 9.55 -17.01
N SER A 300 -20.99 10.27 -16.96
CA SER A 300 -21.15 11.48 -16.14
C SER A 300 -21.09 11.16 -14.63
N ALA A 301 -21.72 10.06 -14.21
CA ALA A 301 -21.67 9.56 -12.83
C ALA A 301 -20.23 9.24 -12.40
N LEU A 302 -19.51 8.49 -13.22
CA LEU A 302 -18.11 8.14 -12.96
C LEU A 302 -17.21 9.38 -12.99
N ARG A 303 -17.45 10.33 -13.91
CA ARG A 303 -16.73 11.62 -13.98
C ARG A 303 -16.87 12.41 -12.69
N ALA A 304 -18.10 12.58 -12.20
CA ALA A 304 -18.39 13.37 -11.01
C ALA A 304 -17.71 12.83 -9.72
N VAL A 305 -17.60 11.51 -9.57
CA VAL A 305 -17.14 10.91 -8.31
C VAL A 305 -15.65 10.54 -8.27
N THR A 306 -14.99 10.43 -9.43
CA THR A 306 -13.64 9.86 -9.51
C THR A 306 -12.60 10.67 -8.73
N GLY A 307 -12.63 12.00 -8.81
CA GLY A 307 -11.66 12.85 -8.12
C GLY A 307 -11.72 12.66 -6.61
N MET A 308 -12.92 12.72 -6.04
CA MET A 308 -13.17 12.46 -4.62
C MET A 308 -12.73 11.04 -4.23
N ALA A 309 -13.11 10.02 -5.01
CA ALA A 309 -12.77 8.63 -4.71
C ALA A 309 -11.25 8.39 -4.65
N LEU A 310 -10.49 8.99 -5.57
CA LEU A 310 -9.02 8.94 -5.55
C LEU A 310 -8.43 9.63 -4.33
N TRP A 311 -8.93 10.80 -3.97
CA TRP A 311 -8.45 11.54 -2.79
C TRP A 311 -8.70 10.79 -1.49
N ILE A 312 -9.92 10.30 -1.27
CA ILE A 312 -10.28 9.51 -0.09
C ILE A 312 -9.39 8.25 -0.02
N ALA A 313 -9.27 7.50 -1.11
CA ALA A 313 -8.42 6.32 -1.16
C ALA A 313 -6.95 6.67 -0.86
N THR A 314 -6.43 7.77 -1.42
CA THR A 314 -5.04 8.22 -1.18
C THR A 314 -4.79 8.47 0.30
N LEU A 315 -5.68 9.22 0.96
CA LEU A 315 -5.55 9.52 2.39
C LEU A 315 -5.62 8.26 3.26
N MET A 316 -6.53 7.34 2.95
CA MET A 316 -6.63 6.04 3.64
C MET A 316 -5.32 5.24 3.53
N HIS A 317 -4.71 5.19 2.35
CA HIS A 317 -3.49 4.42 2.11
C HIS A 317 -2.27 5.09 2.73
N MET A 318 -2.22 6.43 2.72
CA MET A 318 -1.19 7.21 3.38
C MET A 318 -1.20 7.00 4.90
N ALA A 319 -2.36 7.12 5.54
CA ALA A 319 -2.47 6.81 6.97
C ALA A 319 -2.17 5.33 7.25
N GLY A 320 -2.75 4.43 6.45
CA GLY A 320 -2.63 2.99 6.63
C GLY A 320 -1.17 2.49 6.55
N VAL A 321 -0.38 2.99 5.59
CA VAL A 321 1.02 2.56 5.45
C VAL A 321 1.89 3.05 6.60
N GLU A 322 1.67 4.27 7.09
CA GLU A 322 2.44 4.80 8.22
C GLU A 322 2.09 4.06 9.52
N CYS A 323 0.79 3.83 9.79
CA CYS A 323 0.36 3.00 10.90
C CYS A 323 1.00 1.61 10.83
N TYR A 324 0.99 0.97 9.66
CA TYR A 324 1.60 -0.34 9.47
C TYR A 324 3.12 -0.33 9.71
N ILE A 325 3.83 0.70 9.22
CA ILE A 325 5.28 0.81 9.43
C ILE A 325 5.61 0.96 10.92
N ILE A 326 4.88 1.82 11.63
CA ILE A 326 5.08 2.06 13.08
C ILE A 326 4.80 0.77 13.87
N MET A 327 3.65 0.13 13.62
CA MET A 327 3.26 -1.10 14.33
C MET A 327 4.22 -2.27 14.08
N THR A 328 4.85 -2.31 12.90
CA THR A 328 5.78 -3.40 12.55
C THR A 328 7.24 -3.07 12.82
N GLU A 329 7.56 -1.91 13.41
CA GLU A 329 8.94 -1.48 13.63
C GLU A 329 9.69 -2.44 14.58
N HIS A 330 9.11 -2.75 15.74
CA HIS A 330 9.70 -3.61 16.76
C HIS A 330 9.79 -5.10 16.36
N ALA A 331 8.79 -5.62 15.65
CA ALA A 331 8.81 -7.00 15.14
C ALA A 331 9.95 -7.26 14.14
N ASN A 332 10.52 -6.18 13.59
CA ASN A 332 11.69 -6.24 12.71
C ASN A 332 13.02 -5.96 13.43
N GLN A 333 13.02 -5.67 14.74
CA GLN A 333 14.24 -5.49 15.53
C GLN A 333 14.85 -6.84 15.96
N VAL A 334 14.01 -7.83 16.24
CA VAL A 334 14.45 -9.17 16.67
C VAL A 334 13.86 -10.23 15.74
N ARG A 335 14.71 -10.95 15.00
CA ARG A 335 14.25 -12.12 14.23
C ARG A 335 15.29 -13.23 14.22
N LEU A 336 14.95 -14.36 14.85
CA LEU A 336 15.74 -15.60 14.94
C LEU A 336 16.97 -15.54 15.88
N GLY A 337 16.90 -14.84 17.01
CA GLY A 337 18.05 -14.76 17.94
C GLY A 337 19.26 -13.98 17.39
N PHE A 338 19.13 -13.44 16.18
CA PHE A 338 20.05 -12.47 15.61
C PHE A 338 19.37 -11.11 15.61
N ALA A 339 20.03 -10.13 16.21
CA ALA A 339 19.71 -8.73 15.99
C ALA A 339 20.07 -8.42 14.53
N LEU A 340 19.13 -7.86 13.75
CA LEU A 340 19.43 -7.50 12.36
C LEU A 340 20.47 -6.35 12.27
N GLU A 341 20.69 -5.66 13.39
CA GLU A 341 21.82 -4.81 13.82
C GLU A 341 21.84 -4.81 15.36
N PRO A 342 22.97 -4.56 16.04
CA PRO A 342 23.01 -4.50 17.50
C PRO A 342 21.96 -3.51 18.03
N LEU A 343 21.28 -3.86 19.12
CA LEU A 343 20.64 -2.83 19.93
C LEU A 343 21.76 -1.88 20.36
N ASP A 344 21.70 -0.61 19.97
CA ASP A 344 22.50 0.43 20.61
C ASP A 344 22.01 0.53 22.06
N LEU A 345 22.55 -0.33 22.93
CA LEU A 345 22.37 -0.29 24.38
C LEU A 345 23.15 0.87 25.02
N THR A 346 23.68 1.80 24.22
CA THR A 346 24.69 2.76 24.65
C THR A 346 24.17 4.10 25.12
N GLU A 347 22.85 4.34 25.18
CA GLU A 347 22.35 5.62 25.73
C GLU A 347 21.76 5.54 27.14
N ASP A 348 21.39 4.35 27.65
CA ASP A 348 20.76 4.25 28.98
C ASP A 348 21.72 3.87 30.12
N ASN A 349 22.91 3.35 29.84
CA ASN A 349 23.89 3.00 30.89
C ASN A 349 24.84 4.14 31.29
N ASN A 350 24.79 5.31 30.62
CA ASN A 350 25.66 6.45 30.93
C ASN A 350 25.00 7.58 31.74
N LYS A 351 23.78 7.37 32.24
CA LYS A 351 23.10 8.34 33.13
C LYS A 351 22.98 7.90 34.59
N SER A 352 23.51 6.75 34.98
CA SER A 352 23.44 6.25 36.37
C SER A 352 24.77 6.23 37.12
N SER A 353 25.83 6.91 36.63
CA SER A 353 27.14 6.93 37.31
C SER A 353 27.77 8.31 37.48
N SER A 354 26.95 9.35 37.66
CA SER A 354 27.41 10.67 38.10
C SER A 354 26.48 11.25 39.15
N TYR A 355 26.52 10.71 40.37
CA TYR A 355 26.25 11.43 41.62
C TYR A 355 26.96 10.77 42.79
#